data_AF-A0A936WTX8-F1
#
_entry.id   AF-A0A936WTX8-F1
#
_cell.length_a   1.000
_cell.length_b   1.000
_cell.length_c   1.000
_cell.angle_alpha   90.00
_cell.angle_beta   90.00
_cell.angle_gamma   90.00
#
_symmetry.space_group_name_H-M   'P 1'
#
loop_
_entity.id
_entity.type
_entity.pdbx_description
1 polymer ?
#
loop_
_entity_poly.entity_id
_entity_poly.type
_entity_poly.pdbx_seq_one_letter_code
_entity_poly.pdbx_strand_id
1 'polypeptide(L)'
;MKWLFRILAMAFLGIVVLAFRPVKSTAPALYVSSFENVLGTSFEMKVLSASESQADVAEDIALKEIDRLSSILSTYDPLSEFSQWQKSHGVAVKLSPELFEVLSLFEKWGKATNGALDPAAGEAIRVWKNAEKIQQLPAEKELSAAVQLVKQPHWQLDPENNTAIHLSSVPLVLNSFVKSYIINKVAQKVMELEGLKAAVVNIGGDMVIVGDRKELVSISNPRASAENDFPITNLEISGKAIATSGDYRRGYSINGEWFSHIVDPRTARPVSAIISATVVSESAIDAGALATAFNIVSTDEARQLASAIPGTEYLIITANGDRIESDGWNLMEKNMSPAKSEISKPADPKQKSWKTDYEVAINLELMRFEGRSRRPFVAVWVEDSKQQTVRTVALWFNKPRWLPDLKEWFHKNKDTYINGSTDVYSISSATRAAGAYTLKWDGKNDKGEYVKQDNYTIYIEVAREHGTYQLIKQEISCKNKAVQYTLPSNTEVNSASIDYRKIGTENN
;
A
#
# COMPACT_ATOMS: atom_id res chain seq x y z
N MET A 1 22.24 -48.53 56.58
CA MET A 1 21.34 -47.38 56.28
C MET A 1 22.06 -46.05 55.92
N LYS A 2 23.40 -45.98 55.86
CA LYS A 2 24.14 -44.74 55.49
C LYS A 2 24.75 -44.72 54.07
N TRP A 3 24.64 -45.82 53.33
CA TRP A 3 25.22 -45.95 51.99
C TRP A 3 24.23 -45.63 50.86
N LEU A 4 22.93 -45.95 51.03
CA LEU A 4 21.90 -45.62 50.04
C LEU A 4 21.57 -44.11 49.95
N PHE A 5 21.76 -43.34 51.01
CA PHE A 5 21.45 -41.91 51.02
C PHE A 5 22.48 -41.05 50.25
N ARG A 6 23.70 -41.55 50.02
CA ARG A 6 24.74 -40.81 49.28
C ARG A 6 24.61 -40.94 47.76
N ILE A 7 23.98 -42.02 47.28
CA ILE A 7 23.80 -42.25 45.84
C ILE A 7 22.59 -41.44 45.30
N LEU A 8 21.54 -41.29 46.11
CA LEU A 8 20.36 -40.47 45.76
C LEU A 8 20.63 -38.95 45.73
N ALA A 9 21.54 -38.45 46.58
CA ALA A 9 21.91 -37.03 46.58
C ALA A 9 22.79 -36.63 45.38
N MET A 10 23.61 -37.55 44.83
CA MET A 10 24.37 -37.29 43.59
C MET A 10 23.53 -37.48 42.32
N ALA A 11 22.49 -38.33 42.35
CA ALA A 11 21.55 -38.47 41.24
C ALA A 11 20.64 -37.24 41.09
N PHE A 12 20.33 -36.53 42.18
CA PHE A 12 19.53 -35.30 42.12
C PHE A 12 20.35 -34.07 41.70
N LEU A 13 21.66 -34.05 41.97
CA LEU A 13 22.55 -32.97 41.49
C LEU A 13 22.91 -33.12 39.99
N GLY A 14 22.86 -34.34 39.45
CA GLY A 14 23.11 -34.62 38.02
C GLY A 14 21.92 -34.33 37.09
N ILE A 15 20.69 -34.25 37.61
CA ILE A 15 19.47 -34.01 36.81
C ILE A 15 19.12 -32.52 36.71
N VAL A 16 19.61 -31.67 37.63
CA VAL A 16 19.36 -30.21 37.58
C VAL A 16 20.33 -29.48 36.64
N VAL A 17 21.42 -30.11 36.19
CA VAL A 17 22.44 -29.48 35.31
C VAL A 17 22.15 -29.69 33.80
N LEU A 18 21.09 -30.42 33.42
CA LEU A 18 20.83 -30.79 32.02
C LEU A 18 19.71 -30.00 31.31
N ALA A 19 19.19 -28.90 31.88
CA ALA A 19 18.10 -28.13 31.27
C ALA A 19 18.37 -26.64 31.00
N PHE A 20 19.60 -26.16 31.14
CA PHE A 20 20.01 -24.88 30.53
C PHE A 20 20.90 -25.17 29.32
N ARG A 21 20.31 -25.75 28.27
CA ARG A 21 20.88 -25.50 26.93
C ARG A 21 20.70 -24.00 26.70
N PRO A 22 21.78 -23.21 26.49
CA PRO A 22 21.59 -21.85 26.03
C PRO A 22 20.74 -21.95 24.76
N VAL A 23 19.58 -21.29 24.78
CA VAL A 23 18.81 -21.07 23.55
C VAL A 23 19.82 -20.48 22.59
N LYS A 24 20.20 -21.24 21.55
CA LYS A 24 21.05 -20.70 20.49
C LYS A 24 20.35 -19.44 20.03
N SER A 25 20.95 -18.29 20.27
CA SER A 25 20.49 -17.02 19.71
C SER A 25 20.47 -17.23 18.20
N THR A 26 19.27 -17.44 17.67
CA THR A 26 19.02 -17.40 16.24
C THR A 26 19.25 -15.97 15.81
N ALA A 27 20.07 -15.77 14.78
CA ALA A 27 20.21 -14.46 14.18
C ALA A 27 18.81 -13.91 13.84
N PRO A 28 18.54 -12.62 14.10
CA PRO A 28 17.26 -12.02 13.77
C PRO A 28 16.90 -12.29 12.30
N ALA A 29 15.69 -12.77 12.08
CA ALA A 29 15.14 -13.01 10.76
C ALA A 29 14.05 -11.99 10.44
N LEU A 30 13.85 -11.73 9.15
CA LEU A 30 12.77 -10.89 8.68
C LEU A 30 11.49 -11.72 8.57
N TYR A 31 10.43 -11.27 9.25
CA TYR A 31 9.09 -11.84 9.12
C TYR A 31 8.19 -10.81 8.44
N VAL A 32 7.38 -11.27 7.49
CA VAL A 32 6.46 -10.44 6.72
C VAL A 32 5.03 -10.92 6.93
N SER A 33 4.12 -9.98 7.13
CA SER A 33 2.68 -10.24 7.14
C SER A 33 1.92 -9.21 6.31
N SER A 34 0.78 -9.65 5.76
CA SER A 34 -0.07 -8.80 4.93
C SER A 34 -1.55 -9.03 5.22
N PHE A 35 -2.29 -7.94 5.29
CA PHE A 35 -3.72 -7.89 5.57
C PHE A 35 -4.43 -6.99 4.57
N GLU A 36 -5.68 -7.31 4.29
CA GLU A 36 -6.58 -6.47 3.49
C GLU A 36 -7.65 -5.84 4.41
N ASN A 37 -8.28 -4.76 3.92
CA ASN A 37 -9.31 -3.99 4.63
C ASN A 37 -8.84 -3.34 5.95
N VAL A 38 -7.57 -2.94 6.03
CA VAL A 38 -7.03 -2.16 7.14
C VAL A 38 -7.06 -0.68 6.75
N LEU A 39 -7.82 0.14 7.48
CA LEU A 39 -8.11 1.55 7.15
C LEU A 39 -8.64 1.74 5.71
N GLY A 40 -9.42 0.78 5.21
CA GLY A 40 -9.96 0.81 3.84
C GLY A 40 -8.96 0.46 2.74
N THR A 41 -7.76 -0.03 3.09
CA THR A 41 -6.69 -0.40 2.16
C THR A 41 -5.95 -1.66 2.64
N SER A 42 -4.76 -1.94 2.08
CA SER A 42 -3.90 -3.04 2.48
C SER A 42 -2.88 -2.62 3.54
N PHE A 43 -2.57 -3.51 4.46
CA PHE A 43 -1.52 -3.37 5.47
C PHE A 43 -0.45 -4.43 5.24
N GLU A 44 0.81 -4.01 5.21
CA GLU A 44 1.99 -4.87 5.21
C GLU A 44 2.87 -4.51 6.41
N MET A 45 3.34 -5.52 7.11
CA MET A 45 4.29 -5.37 8.20
C MET A 45 5.49 -6.26 7.98
N LYS A 46 6.68 -5.69 8.18
CA LYS A 46 7.93 -6.43 8.23
C LYS A 46 8.57 -6.22 9.60
N VAL A 47 9.00 -7.29 10.24
CA VAL A 47 9.69 -7.20 11.54
C VAL A 47 10.97 -8.00 11.54
N LEU A 48 12.03 -7.37 12.06
CA LEU A 48 13.30 -8.04 12.31
C LEU A 48 13.29 -8.55 13.75
N SER A 49 13.14 -9.87 13.90
CA SER A 49 12.84 -10.52 15.18
C SER A 49 13.66 -11.79 15.37
N ALA A 50 13.93 -12.15 16.63
CA ALA A 50 14.66 -13.37 16.97
C ALA A 50 13.83 -14.65 16.77
N SER A 51 12.50 -14.55 16.72
CA SER A 51 11.59 -15.70 16.61
C SER A 51 10.25 -15.34 15.97
N GLU A 52 9.61 -16.33 15.34
CA GLU A 52 8.29 -16.16 14.76
C GLU A 52 7.23 -15.76 15.80
N SER A 53 7.29 -16.32 17.01
CA SER A 53 6.36 -15.97 18.10
C SER A 53 6.43 -14.49 18.48
N GLN A 54 7.64 -13.92 18.56
CA GLN A 54 7.81 -12.48 18.81
C GLN A 54 7.29 -11.64 17.63
N ALA A 55 7.45 -12.11 16.38
CA ALA A 55 6.87 -11.45 15.21
C ALA A 55 5.34 -11.47 15.22
N ASP A 56 4.71 -12.59 15.60
CA ASP A 56 3.26 -12.70 15.73
C ASP A 56 2.71 -11.79 16.85
N VAL A 57 3.45 -11.61 17.95
CA VAL A 57 3.12 -10.63 19.01
C VAL A 57 3.21 -9.19 18.50
N ALA A 58 4.27 -8.85 17.75
CA ALA A 58 4.43 -7.53 17.17
C ALA A 58 3.28 -7.19 16.20
N GLU A 59 2.86 -8.17 15.41
CA GLU A 59 1.70 -8.05 14.51
C GLU A 59 0.40 -7.78 15.28
N ASP A 60 0.12 -8.55 16.34
CA ASP A 60 -1.08 -8.36 17.17
C ASP A 60 -1.10 -6.97 17.84
N ILE A 61 0.05 -6.50 18.34
CA ILE A 61 0.20 -5.13 18.87
C ILE A 61 -0.14 -4.10 17.78
N ALA A 62 0.41 -4.26 16.57
CA ALA A 62 0.17 -3.34 15.48
C ALA A 62 -1.31 -3.27 15.12
N LEU A 63 -1.96 -4.42 14.95
CA LEU A 63 -3.38 -4.50 14.58
C LEU A 63 -4.26 -3.87 15.66
N LYS A 64 -4.04 -4.19 16.94
CA LYS A 64 -4.81 -3.61 18.05
C LYS A 64 -4.65 -2.09 18.12
N GLU A 65 -3.45 -1.58 17.88
CA GLU A 65 -3.22 -0.13 17.88
C GLU A 65 -3.90 0.55 16.69
N ILE A 66 -3.91 -0.08 15.51
CA ILE A 66 -4.68 0.42 14.36
C ILE A 66 -6.18 0.42 14.68
N ASP A 67 -6.73 -0.63 15.33
CA ASP A 67 -8.14 -0.67 15.73
C ASP A 67 -8.48 0.44 16.73
N ARG A 68 -7.63 0.63 17.74
CA ARG A 68 -7.79 1.69 18.73
C ARG A 68 -7.81 3.06 18.07
N LEU A 69 -6.82 3.37 17.25
CA LEU A 69 -6.74 4.65 16.54
C LEU A 69 -7.87 4.83 15.52
N SER A 70 -8.33 3.76 14.87
CA SER A 70 -9.50 3.80 13.98
C SER A 70 -10.78 4.15 14.76
N SER A 71 -10.96 3.63 15.97
CA SER A 71 -12.09 3.98 16.85
C SER A 71 -12.07 5.44 17.31
N ILE A 72 -10.94 6.13 17.15
CA ILE A 72 -10.79 7.56 17.47
C ILE A 72 -10.96 8.41 16.21
N LEU A 73 -10.22 8.09 15.14
CA LEU A 73 -9.97 8.98 14.01
C LEU A 73 -10.78 8.65 12.74
N SER A 74 -11.53 7.54 12.72
CA SER A 74 -12.29 7.16 11.53
C SER A 74 -13.38 8.18 11.21
N THR A 75 -13.44 8.61 9.95
CA THR A 75 -14.50 9.49 9.43
C THR A 75 -15.72 8.72 8.94
N TYR A 76 -15.63 7.39 8.84
CA TYR A 76 -16.67 6.52 8.29
C TYR A 76 -17.46 5.78 9.37
N ASP A 77 -16.80 5.48 10.49
CA ASP A 77 -17.43 4.81 11.62
C ASP A 77 -18.25 5.84 12.41
N PRO A 78 -19.59 5.74 12.46
CA PRO A 78 -20.42 6.67 13.22
C PRO A 78 -20.20 6.59 14.73
N LEU A 79 -19.55 5.53 15.22
CA LEU A 79 -19.19 5.33 16.62
C LEU A 79 -17.79 5.85 16.95
N SER A 80 -16.99 6.29 15.96
CA SER A 80 -15.69 6.85 16.28
C SER A 80 -15.79 8.13 17.11
N GLU A 81 -14.77 8.41 17.92
CA GLU A 81 -14.71 9.64 18.71
C GLU A 81 -14.86 10.89 17.82
N PHE A 82 -14.14 10.94 16.69
CA PHE A 82 -14.25 12.04 15.72
C PHE A 82 -15.67 12.21 15.19
N SER A 83 -16.33 11.14 14.75
CA SER A 83 -17.70 11.19 14.23
C SER A 83 -18.72 11.63 15.28
N GLN A 84 -18.51 11.26 16.55
CA GLN A 84 -19.35 11.70 17.66
C GLN A 84 -19.10 13.17 17.99
N TRP A 85 -17.84 13.59 18.07
CA TRP A 85 -17.46 14.98 18.29
C TRP A 85 -18.04 15.91 17.21
N GLN A 86 -17.96 15.52 15.93
CA GLN A 86 -18.52 16.30 14.83
C GLN A 86 -20.03 16.51 14.96
N LYS A 87 -20.76 15.61 15.64
CA LYS A 87 -22.21 15.77 15.90
C LYS A 87 -22.52 16.71 17.06
N SER A 88 -21.57 16.97 17.96
CA SER A 88 -21.76 17.70 19.23
C SER A 88 -21.89 19.23 19.14
N HIS A 89 -21.98 19.79 17.93
CA HIS A 89 -22.08 21.22 17.57
C HIS A 89 -22.36 22.21 18.72
N GLY A 90 -21.44 23.17 18.91
CA GLY A 90 -21.57 24.26 19.88
C GLY A 90 -21.30 23.86 21.33
N VAL A 91 -20.95 22.60 21.60
CA VAL A 91 -20.62 22.10 22.95
C VAL A 91 -19.12 21.81 23.06
N ALA A 92 -18.52 22.18 24.18
CA ALA A 92 -17.15 21.80 24.50
C ALA A 92 -17.10 20.32 24.91
N VAL A 93 -16.35 19.52 24.16
CA VAL A 93 -16.19 18.09 24.39
C VAL A 93 -14.74 17.80 24.74
N LYS A 94 -14.52 17.02 25.80
CA LYS A 94 -13.20 16.49 26.14
C LYS A 94 -12.77 15.49 25.08
N LEU A 95 -11.60 15.70 24.50
CA LEU A 95 -11.04 14.82 23.47
C LEU A 95 -9.97 13.90 24.05
N SER A 96 -9.76 12.76 23.39
CA SER A 96 -8.52 11.99 23.52
C SER A 96 -7.32 12.83 23.09
N PRO A 97 -6.13 12.55 23.66
CA PRO A 97 -4.90 13.22 23.23
C PRO A 97 -4.67 13.13 21.72
N GLU A 98 -5.00 11.99 21.11
CA GLU A 98 -4.77 11.75 19.68
C GLU A 98 -5.71 12.56 18.79
N LEU A 99 -7.00 12.65 19.12
CA LEU A 99 -7.91 13.48 18.33
C LEU A 99 -7.57 14.97 18.49
N PHE A 100 -7.22 15.41 19.70
CA PHE A 100 -6.77 16.78 19.94
C PHE A 100 -5.48 17.11 19.15
N GLU A 101 -4.51 16.19 19.15
CA GLU A 101 -3.25 16.31 18.40
C GLU A 101 -3.53 16.42 16.89
N VAL A 102 -4.40 15.56 16.33
CA VAL A 102 -4.74 15.59 14.90
C VAL A 102 -5.44 16.89 14.49
N LEU A 103 -6.39 17.38 15.28
CA LEU A 103 -7.05 18.67 14.99
C LEU A 103 -6.04 19.84 15.06
N SER A 104 -5.15 19.82 16.05
CA SER A 104 -4.06 20.81 16.17
C SER A 104 -3.12 20.77 14.96
N LEU A 105 -2.80 19.57 14.47
CA LEU A 105 -1.99 19.39 13.28
C LEU A 105 -2.68 19.93 12.02
N PHE A 106 -4.00 19.80 11.90
CA PHE A 106 -4.75 20.42 10.81
C PHE A 106 -4.72 21.95 10.88
N GLU A 107 -4.79 22.57 12.06
CA GLU A 107 -4.60 24.03 12.18
C GLU A 107 -3.19 24.46 11.75
N LYS A 108 -2.16 23.68 12.14
CA LYS A 108 -0.77 23.94 11.76
C LYS A 108 -0.57 23.83 10.25
N TRP A 109 -0.99 22.72 9.66
CA TRP A 109 -0.80 22.43 8.24
C TRP A 109 -1.69 23.27 7.34
N GLY A 110 -2.90 23.60 7.76
CA GLY A 110 -3.77 24.56 7.06
C GLY A 110 -3.10 25.93 6.95
N LYS A 111 -2.48 26.43 8.02
CA LYS A 111 -1.69 27.67 7.97
C LYS A 111 -0.46 27.54 7.09
N ALA A 112 0.34 26.49 7.28
CA ALA A 112 1.59 26.28 6.53
C ALA A 112 1.37 26.18 5.01
N THR A 113 0.26 25.55 4.59
CA THR A 113 -0.07 25.32 3.18
C THR A 113 -1.05 26.33 2.59
N ASN A 114 -1.34 27.42 3.33
CA ASN A 114 -2.28 28.45 2.92
C ASN A 114 -3.66 27.87 2.51
N GLY A 115 -4.17 26.90 3.29
CA GLY A 115 -5.46 26.25 3.09
C GLY A 115 -5.48 25.13 2.05
N ALA A 116 -4.34 24.70 1.51
CA ALA A 116 -4.31 23.53 0.62
C ALA A 116 -4.65 22.23 1.36
N LEU A 117 -4.30 22.13 2.65
CA LEU A 117 -4.74 21.06 3.54
C LEU A 117 -5.79 21.58 4.51
N ASP A 118 -7.02 21.13 4.35
CA ASP A 118 -8.16 21.56 5.16
C ASP A 118 -9.14 20.38 5.37
N PRO A 119 -9.53 20.04 6.62
CA PRO A 119 -10.56 19.02 6.88
C PRO A 119 -11.90 19.31 6.21
N ALA A 120 -12.25 20.58 5.98
CA ALA A 120 -13.49 20.96 5.32
C ALA A 120 -13.48 20.70 3.81
N ALA A 121 -12.37 20.21 3.25
CA ALA A 121 -12.33 19.64 1.89
C ALA A 121 -13.42 18.57 1.66
N GLY A 122 -13.95 17.97 2.74
CA GLY A 122 -15.13 17.09 2.71
C GLY A 122 -16.33 17.70 1.98
N GLU A 123 -16.51 19.02 2.03
CA GLU A 123 -17.59 19.71 1.30
C GLU A 123 -17.34 19.74 -0.21
N ALA A 124 -16.11 20.00 -0.65
CA ALA A 124 -15.75 19.90 -2.05
C ALA A 124 -15.90 18.46 -2.55
N ILE A 125 -15.43 17.47 -1.78
CA ILE A 125 -15.62 16.04 -2.07
C ILE A 125 -17.11 15.69 -2.23
N ARG A 126 -17.99 16.24 -1.37
CA ARG A 126 -19.44 16.03 -1.44
C ARG A 126 -20.02 16.55 -2.75
N VAL A 127 -19.60 17.73 -3.20
CA VAL A 127 -20.03 18.33 -4.48
C VAL A 127 -19.63 17.43 -5.65
N TRP A 128 -18.38 16.97 -5.72
CA TRP A 128 -17.91 16.13 -6.82
C TRP A 128 -18.50 14.71 -6.80
N LYS A 129 -18.73 14.13 -5.62
CA LYS A 129 -19.44 12.85 -5.51
C LYS A 129 -20.90 12.97 -5.99
N ASN A 130 -21.55 14.10 -5.75
CA ASN A 130 -22.88 14.35 -6.29
C ASN A 130 -22.85 14.48 -7.82
N ALA A 131 -21.86 15.19 -8.37
CA ALA A 131 -21.62 15.31 -9.81
C ALA A 131 -21.40 13.94 -10.49
N GLU A 132 -20.57 13.08 -9.87
CA GLU A 132 -20.58 11.60 -9.92
C GLU A 132 -21.95 11.03 -10.25
N LYS A 133 -22.79 11.08 -9.22
CA LYS A 133 -24.09 10.41 -9.19
C LYS A 133 -25.04 10.89 -10.29
N ILE A 134 -25.00 12.18 -10.63
CA ILE A 134 -25.92 12.78 -11.62
C ILE A 134 -25.31 12.87 -13.02
N GLN A 135 -24.05 12.47 -13.20
CA GLN A 135 -23.29 12.58 -14.45
C GLN A 135 -23.33 14.01 -15.03
N GLN A 136 -23.11 15.00 -14.17
CA GLN A 136 -23.09 16.41 -14.56
C GLN A 136 -22.03 17.16 -13.75
N LEU A 137 -21.23 17.98 -14.42
CA LEU A 137 -20.23 18.80 -13.74
C LEU A 137 -20.88 19.79 -12.75
N PRO A 138 -20.24 20.06 -11.60
CA PRO A 138 -20.73 21.06 -10.65
C PRO A 138 -20.87 22.44 -11.29
N ALA A 139 -21.94 23.15 -10.97
CA ALA A 139 -22.07 24.55 -11.39
C ALA A 139 -21.12 25.45 -10.60
N GLU A 140 -20.65 26.55 -11.22
CA GLU A 140 -19.79 27.55 -10.55
C GLU A 140 -20.35 28.07 -9.23
N LYS A 141 -21.68 28.19 -9.14
CA LYS A 141 -22.38 28.60 -7.92
C LYS A 141 -22.23 27.57 -6.79
N GLU A 142 -22.24 26.28 -7.12
CA GLU A 142 -22.06 25.20 -6.14
C GLU A 142 -20.62 25.15 -5.63
N LEU A 143 -19.65 25.28 -6.54
CA LEU A 143 -18.23 25.36 -6.19
C LEU A 143 -17.94 26.58 -5.30
N SER A 144 -18.47 27.74 -5.68
CA SER A 144 -18.32 28.97 -4.89
C SER A 144 -18.94 28.83 -3.50
N ALA A 145 -20.12 28.19 -3.39
CA ALA A 145 -20.75 27.92 -2.11
C ALA A 145 -19.90 26.99 -1.24
N ALA A 146 -19.34 25.91 -1.82
CA ALA A 146 -18.44 25.00 -1.12
C ALA A 146 -17.19 25.73 -0.59
N VAL A 147 -16.56 26.60 -1.40
CA VAL A 147 -15.41 27.40 -0.96
C VAL A 147 -15.77 28.32 0.21
N GLN A 148 -16.96 28.93 0.21
CA GLN A 148 -17.39 29.77 1.34
C GLN A 148 -17.62 28.96 2.62
N LEU A 149 -18.08 27.71 2.50
CA LEU A 149 -18.23 26.81 3.63
C LEU A 149 -16.87 26.38 4.19
N VAL A 150 -15.90 26.03 3.32
CA VAL A 150 -14.53 25.66 3.70
C VAL A 150 -13.80 26.78 4.45
N LYS A 151 -14.09 28.05 4.14
CA LYS A 151 -13.42 29.19 4.79
C LYS A 151 -13.92 29.50 6.19
N GLN A 152 -14.96 28.82 6.68
CA GLN A 152 -15.52 29.09 7.99
C GLN A 152 -14.62 28.56 9.11
N PRO A 153 -14.67 29.15 10.31
CA PRO A 153 -14.10 28.49 11.48
C PRO A 153 -14.89 27.20 11.77
N HIS A 154 -14.19 26.07 11.75
CA HIS A 154 -14.82 24.76 11.89
C HIS A 154 -14.76 24.21 13.32
N TRP A 155 -13.73 24.56 14.08
CA TRP A 155 -13.59 24.18 15.48
C TRP A 155 -12.79 25.20 16.28
N GLN A 156 -12.87 25.09 17.59
CA GLN A 156 -12.04 25.81 18.54
C GLN A 156 -11.43 24.80 19.52
N LEU A 157 -10.11 24.82 19.65
CA LEU A 157 -9.38 23.99 20.61
C LEU A 157 -9.10 24.74 21.91
N ASP A 158 -9.17 24.03 23.04
CA ASP A 158 -8.73 24.46 24.35
C ASP A 158 -7.63 23.51 24.85
N PRO A 159 -6.34 23.88 24.70
CA PRO A 159 -5.21 23.06 25.12
C PRO A 159 -5.11 22.84 26.63
N GLU A 160 -5.58 23.77 27.46
CA GLU A 160 -5.48 23.65 28.91
C GLU A 160 -6.36 22.51 29.42
N ASN A 161 -7.56 22.39 28.85
CA ASN A 161 -8.52 21.38 29.24
C ASN A 161 -8.57 20.18 28.29
N ASN A 162 -7.80 20.15 27.19
CA ASN A 162 -7.93 19.20 26.08
C ASN A 162 -9.38 19.04 25.61
N THR A 163 -10.06 20.15 25.41
CA THR A 163 -11.44 20.16 24.89
C THR A 163 -11.48 20.81 23.51
N ALA A 164 -12.51 20.49 22.73
CA ALA A 164 -12.80 21.15 21.48
C ALA A 164 -14.29 21.44 21.32
N ILE A 165 -14.60 22.58 20.71
CA ILE A 165 -15.95 22.94 20.29
C ILE A 165 -16.02 22.81 18.77
N HIS A 166 -16.94 22.00 18.25
CA HIS A 166 -17.25 21.98 16.81
C HIS A 166 -18.19 23.14 16.48
N LEU A 167 -17.80 24.04 15.56
CA LEU A 167 -18.44 25.33 15.33
C LEU A 167 -19.37 25.36 14.11
N SER A 168 -19.09 24.56 13.09
CA SER A 168 -19.79 24.59 11.79
C SER A 168 -20.59 23.33 11.54
N SER A 169 -21.58 23.36 10.64
CA SER A 169 -22.27 22.14 10.16
C SER A 169 -21.59 21.47 8.97
N VAL A 170 -20.40 21.94 8.59
CA VAL A 170 -19.68 21.46 7.41
C VAL A 170 -19.13 20.05 7.66
N PRO A 171 -19.29 19.10 6.72
CA PRO A 171 -18.66 17.81 6.81
C PRO A 171 -17.13 17.92 6.78
N LEU A 172 -16.49 17.66 7.92
CA LEU A 172 -15.04 17.55 8.06
C LEU A 172 -14.57 16.13 7.76
N VAL A 173 -13.38 16.00 7.17
CA VAL A 173 -12.71 14.73 6.91
C VAL A 173 -11.26 14.76 7.40
N LEU A 174 -10.84 13.69 8.06
CA LEU A 174 -9.48 13.47 8.54
C LEU A 174 -8.66 12.67 7.51
N ASN A 175 -8.47 13.25 6.31
CA ASN A 175 -7.66 12.70 5.23
C ASN A 175 -6.21 13.25 5.29
N SER A 176 -5.44 13.18 4.19
CA SER A 176 -4.05 13.67 4.13
C SER A 176 -3.12 12.88 5.09
N PHE A 177 -2.46 13.54 6.03
CA PHE A 177 -1.44 12.98 6.90
C PHE A 177 -1.94 11.98 7.96
N VAL A 178 -3.26 11.87 8.18
CA VAL A 178 -3.80 11.09 9.31
C VAL A 178 -3.48 9.60 9.19
N LYS A 179 -3.43 9.06 7.98
CA LYS A 179 -2.94 7.69 7.76
C LYS A 179 -1.48 7.55 8.19
N SER A 180 -0.63 8.49 7.82
CA SER A 180 0.78 8.53 8.24
C SER A 180 0.94 8.74 9.75
N TYR A 181 0.07 9.51 10.40
CA TYR A 181 -0.01 9.63 11.86
C TYR A 181 -0.29 8.27 12.51
N ILE A 182 -1.28 7.52 12.01
CA ILE A 182 -1.61 6.18 12.53
C ILE A 182 -0.42 5.23 12.34
N ILE A 183 0.17 5.19 11.14
CA ILE A 183 1.34 4.35 10.84
C ILE A 183 2.48 4.66 11.83
N ASN A 184 2.71 5.94 12.13
CA ASN A 184 3.75 6.36 13.06
C ASN A 184 3.49 5.91 14.50
N LYS A 185 2.28 6.11 15.04
CA LYS A 185 1.93 5.66 16.40
C LYS A 185 2.00 4.13 16.49
N VAL A 186 1.60 3.41 15.45
CA VAL A 186 1.72 1.95 15.36
C VAL A 186 3.18 1.50 15.37
N ALA A 187 4.03 2.12 14.54
CA ALA A 187 5.46 1.80 14.51
C ALA A 187 6.13 2.07 15.87
N GLN A 188 5.80 3.17 16.53
CA GLN A 188 6.27 3.48 17.89
C GLN A 188 5.82 2.41 18.88
N LYS A 189 4.52 2.04 18.85
CA LYS A 189 3.94 1.05 19.77
C LYS A 189 4.56 -0.34 19.60
N VAL A 190 4.81 -0.74 18.36
CA VAL A 190 5.46 -2.01 18.02
C VAL A 190 6.90 -2.05 18.54
N MET A 191 7.64 -0.94 18.44
CA MET A 191 9.03 -0.86 18.91
C MET A 191 9.17 -0.85 20.44
N GLU A 192 8.09 -0.70 21.20
CA GLU A 192 8.09 -0.93 22.65
C GLU A 192 8.26 -2.42 23.01
N LEU A 193 8.08 -3.34 22.05
CA LEU A 193 8.27 -4.77 22.27
C LEU A 193 9.74 -5.10 22.47
N GLU A 194 10.08 -5.57 23.68
CA GLU A 194 11.46 -5.88 24.05
C GLU A 194 12.11 -6.90 23.08
N GLY A 195 13.33 -6.59 22.65
CA GLY A 195 14.13 -7.44 21.78
C GLY A 195 13.80 -7.32 20.28
N LEU A 196 12.76 -6.59 19.89
CA LEU A 196 12.48 -6.28 18.49
C LEU A 196 13.59 -5.37 17.93
N LYS A 197 14.14 -5.69 16.76
CA LYS A 197 15.28 -4.95 16.19
C LYS A 197 14.87 -3.85 15.23
N ALA A 198 13.82 -4.09 14.46
CA ALA A 198 13.29 -3.15 13.49
C ALA A 198 11.87 -3.52 13.09
N ALA A 199 11.13 -2.53 12.60
CA ALA A 199 9.83 -2.73 11.97
C ALA A 199 9.67 -1.83 10.74
N VAL A 200 8.95 -2.33 9.74
CA VAL A 200 8.39 -1.56 8.63
C VAL A 200 6.89 -1.72 8.71
N VAL A 201 6.18 -0.61 8.86
CA VAL A 201 4.71 -0.57 8.90
C VAL A 201 4.26 0.16 7.65
N ASN A 202 3.61 -0.54 6.71
CA ASN A 202 3.12 0.02 5.45
C ASN A 202 1.60 -0.11 5.38
N ILE A 203 0.89 1.02 5.26
CA ILE A 203 -0.56 1.04 5.03
C ILE A 203 -0.87 1.80 3.74
N GLY A 204 -1.32 1.06 2.73
CA GLY A 204 -1.75 1.59 1.45
C GLY A 204 -0.68 2.41 0.71
N GLY A 205 0.60 2.03 0.83
CA GLY A 205 1.73 2.66 0.15
C GLY A 205 2.46 3.74 0.96
N ASP A 206 1.90 4.17 2.10
CA ASP A 206 2.62 5.01 3.05
C ASP A 206 3.28 4.09 4.08
N MET A 207 4.50 4.40 4.50
CA MET A 207 5.22 3.55 5.44
C MET A 207 6.13 4.31 6.40
N VAL A 208 6.38 3.67 7.53
CA VAL A 208 7.38 4.10 8.53
C VAL A 208 8.35 2.95 8.76
N ILE A 209 9.65 3.26 8.67
CA ILE A 209 10.77 2.34 8.88
C ILE A 209 11.47 2.75 10.18
N VAL A 210 11.52 1.84 11.15
CA VAL A 210 12.09 2.08 12.49
C VAL A 210 13.06 0.98 12.90
N GLY A 211 14.03 1.33 13.74
CA GLY A 211 15.06 0.42 14.23
C GLY A 211 16.19 0.16 13.23
N ASP A 212 16.93 -0.92 13.45
CA ASP A 212 18.12 -1.28 12.68
C ASP A 212 17.76 -1.97 11.35
N ARG A 213 17.18 -1.20 10.43
CA ARG A 213 16.82 -1.69 9.09
C ARG A 213 17.03 -0.63 8.02
N LYS A 214 17.61 -1.08 6.91
CA LYS A 214 17.52 -0.44 5.61
C LYS A 214 16.47 -1.18 4.79
N GLU A 215 15.48 -0.46 4.30
CA GLU A 215 14.41 -0.99 3.46
C GLU A 215 14.64 -0.57 2.01
N LEU A 216 14.55 -1.51 1.08
CA LEU A 216 14.45 -1.21 -0.34
C LEU A 216 12.99 -0.91 -0.67
N VAL A 217 12.73 0.31 -1.13
CA VAL A 217 11.39 0.82 -1.40
C VAL A 217 11.25 1.14 -2.88
N SER A 218 10.33 0.46 -3.56
CA SER A 218 9.97 0.74 -4.95
C SER A 218 8.91 1.82 -5.01
N ILE A 219 9.16 2.89 -5.78
CA ILE A 219 8.19 3.96 -6.03
C ILE A 219 7.41 3.61 -7.29
N SER A 220 6.11 3.35 -7.12
CA SER A 220 5.24 2.94 -8.23
C SER A 220 5.18 4.01 -9.32
N ASN A 221 5.11 3.56 -10.57
CA ASN A 221 4.79 4.45 -11.68
C ASN A 221 3.31 4.84 -11.62
N PRO A 222 2.94 6.14 -11.54
CA PRO A 222 1.55 6.58 -11.51
C PRO A 222 0.80 6.30 -12.83
N ARG A 223 1.53 6.02 -13.91
CA ARG A 223 0.96 5.56 -15.18
C ARG A 223 1.06 4.05 -15.38
N ALA A 224 1.43 3.31 -14.34
CA ALA A 224 1.37 1.85 -14.39
C ALA A 224 -0.07 1.40 -14.55
N SER A 225 -0.31 0.51 -15.50
CA SER A 225 -1.61 -0.13 -15.72
C SER A 225 -1.77 -1.43 -14.93
N ALA A 226 -0.71 -1.86 -14.22
CA ALA A 226 -0.69 -3.08 -13.43
C ALA A 226 0.26 -2.99 -12.21
N GLU A 227 -0.01 -3.81 -11.19
CA GLU A 227 0.77 -3.85 -9.93
C GLU A 227 2.18 -4.42 -10.09
N ASN A 228 2.42 -5.19 -11.16
CA ASN A 228 3.73 -5.76 -11.47
C ASN A 228 4.51 -4.97 -12.54
N ASP A 229 4.10 -3.71 -12.77
CA ASP A 229 4.85 -2.78 -13.61
C ASP A 229 6.17 -2.37 -12.98
N PHE A 230 7.12 -1.98 -13.83
CA PHE A 230 8.37 -1.44 -13.34
C PHE A 230 8.12 -0.16 -12.53
N PRO A 231 8.72 -0.05 -11.33
CA PRO A 231 8.67 1.18 -10.57
C PRO A 231 9.39 2.30 -11.34
N ILE A 232 9.06 3.56 -11.05
CA ILE A 232 9.84 4.70 -11.56
C ILE A 232 11.26 4.61 -11.02
N THR A 233 11.38 4.26 -9.75
CA THR A 233 12.67 4.17 -9.07
C THR A 233 12.62 3.30 -7.83
N ASN A 234 13.78 2.96 -7.30
CA ASN A 234 13.96 2.27 -6.03
C ASN A 234 14.80 3.11 -5.09
N LEU A 235 14.43 3.14 -3.82
CA LEU A 235 15.14 3.87 -2.77
C LEU A 235 15.66 2.88 -1.72
N GLU A 236 16.78 3.19 -1.08
CA GLU A 236 17.21 2.52 0.16
C GLU A 236 17.03 3.48 1.34
N ILE A 237 16.07 3.19 2.21
CA ILE A 237 15.64 4.10 3.27
C ILE A 237 15.82 3.47 4.65
N SER A 238 16.22 4.26 5.63
CA SER A 238 16.39 3.82 7.02
C SER A 238 15.94 4.91 7.98
N GLY A 239 15.19 4.54 9.02
CA GLY A 239 14.78 5.46 10.10
C GLY A 239 13.92 6.64 9.62
N LYS A 240 13.16 6.47 8.55
CA LYS A 240 12.34 7.54 7.94
C LYS A 240 10.96 7.02 7.57
N ALA A 241 10.06 7.97 7.33
CA ALA A 241 8.74 7.76 6.78
C ALA A 241 8.71 8.12 5.29
N ILE A 242 7.82 7.47 4.56
CA ILE A 242 7.58 7.70 3.14
C ILE A 242 6.07 7.73 2.92
N ALA A 243 5.58 8.74 2.22
CA ALA A 243 4.19 8.80 1.81
C ALA A 243 4.07 9.16 0.32
N THR A 244 3.07 8.62 -0.35
CA THR A 244 2.81 8.93 -1.76
C THR A 244 1.33 9.27 -1.95
N SER A 245 1.08 10.43 -2.54
CA SER A 245 -0.27 10.86 -2.95
C SER A 245 -0.30 11.07 -4.45
N GLY A 246 -1.43 10.77 -5.09
CA GLY A 246 -1.59 10.89 -6.54
C GLY A 246 -3.04 10.73 -6.98
N ASP A 247 -3.36 11.16 -8.19
CA ASP A 247 -4.72 11.27 -8.74
C ASP A 247 -5.23 10.03 -9.49
N TYR A 248 -4.35 9.05 -9.68
CA TYR A 248 -4.53 7.93 -10.62
C TYR A 248 -5.22 6.68 -10.02
N ARG A 249 -5.40 6.62 -8.69
CA ARG A 249 -6.00 5.44 -8.02
C ARG A 249 -7.46 5.63 -7.59
N ARG A 250 -7.91 6.87 -7.41
CA ARG A 250 -9.26 7.23 -6.93
C ARG A 250 -9.69 8.53 -7.58
N GLY A 251 -10.98 8.64 -7.90
CA GLY A 251 -11.51 9.80 -8.60
C GLY A 251 -12.97 9.61 -8.94
N TYR A 252 -13.43 10.43 -9.88
CA TYR A 252 -14.80 10.51 -10.34
C TYR A 252 -14.83 10.38 -11.86
N SER A 253 -15.72 9.55 -12.39
CA SER A 253 -15.98 9.50 -13.83
C SER A 253 -17.28 10.23 -14.14
N ILE A 254 -17.19 11.43 -14.73
CA ILE A 254 -18.34 12.27 -15.04
C ILE A 254 -18.38 12.47 -16.55
N ASN A 255 -19.41 11.95 -17.22
CA ASN A 255 -19.57 12.04 -18.68
C ASN A 255 -18.37 11.51 -19.47
N GLY A 256 -17.70 10.47 -18.97
CA GLY A 256 -16.53 9.86 -19.61
C GLY A 256 -15.23 10.64 -19.41
N GLU A 257 -15.23 11.70 -18.60
CA GLU A 257 -14.03 12.41 -18.18
C GLU A 257 -13.67 12.03 -16.73
N TRP A 258 -12.38 11.78 -16.49
CA TRP A 258 -11.84 11.42 -15.18
C TRP A 258 -11.41 12.65 -14.39
N PHE A 259 -11.84 12.73 -13.13
CA PHE A 259 -11.48 13.77 -12.19
C PHE A 259 -10.83 13.17 -10.95
N SER A 260 -9.73 13.76 -10.48
CA SER A 260 -9.04 13.35 -9.25
C SER A 260 -9.95 13.40 -8.02
N HIS A 261 -9.74 12.48 -7.07
CA HIS A 261 -10.31 12.59 -5.73
C HIS A 261 -9.61 13.65 -4.86
N ILE A 262 -8.40 14.09 -5.24
CA ILE A 262 -7.68 15.16 -4.57
C ILE A 262 -8.27 16.47 -5.09
N VAL A 263 -8.78 17.29 -4.18
CA VAL A 263 -9.39 18.59 -4.47
C VAL A 263 -8.61 19.69 -3.79
N ASP A 264 -8.50 20.85 -4.44
CA ASP A 264 -8.03 22.07 -3.81
C ASP A 264 -9.20 22.70 -3.03
N PRO A 265 -9.18 22.73 -1.68
CA PRO A 265 -10.27 23.28 -0.88
C PRO A 265 -10.52 24.77 -1.13
N ARG A 266 -9.50 25.49 -1.63
CA ARG A 266 -9.55 26.93 -1.90
C ARG A 266 -10.37 27.26 -3.16
N THR A 267 -10.51 26.28 -4.06
CA THR A 267 -11.28 26.41 -5.31
C THR A 267 -12.44 25.42 -5.41
N ALA A 268 -12.49 24.43 -4.51
CA ALA A 268 -13.35 23.27 -4.55
C ALA A 268 -13.22 22.42 -5.84
N ARG A 269 -12.08 22.48 -6.54
CA ARG A 269 -11.85 21.74 -7.79
C ARG A 269 -10.84 20.60 -7.63
N PRO A 270 -11.01 19.48 -8.34
CA PRO A 270 -10.01 18.45 -8.51
C PRO A 270 -8.73 19.03 -9.11
N VAL A 271 -7.60 18.51 -8.66
CA VAL A 271 -6.27 18.86 -9.17
C VAL A 271 -5.71 17.71 -10.00
N SER A 272 -5.04 18.04 -11.09
CA SER A 272 -4.49 17.06 -12.05
C SER A 272 -3.13 17.44 -12.63
N ALA A 273 -2.55 18.59 -12.25
CA ALA A 273 -1.26 19.03 -12.78
C ALA A 273 -0.09 18.15 -12.30
N ILE A 274 -0.21 17.59 -11.10
CA ILE A 274 0.72 16.65 -10.49
C ILE A 274 -0.06 15.35 -10.29
N ILE A 275 0.45 14.28 -10.88
CA ILE A 275 -0.20 12.96 -10.85
C ILE A 275 0.35 12.09 -9.72
N SER A 276 1.54 12.42 -9.22
CA SER A 276 2.13 11.75 -8.06
C SER A 276 3.11 12.66 -7.34
N ALA A 277 3.06 12.65 -6.02
CA ALA A 277 4.08 13.22 -5.15
C ALA A 277 4.44 12.21 -4.06
N THR A 278 5.71 11.79 -4.06
CA THR A 278 6.31 10.96 -3.01
C THR A 278 7.19 11.84 -2.15
N VAL A 279 7.06 11.72 -0.83
CA VAL A 279 7.85 12.48 0.13
C VAL A 279 8.47 11.51 1.13
N VAL A 280 9.77 11.68 1.39
CA VAL A 280 10.54 11.00 2.42
C VAL A 280 10.88 12.03 3.50
N SER A 281 10.56 11.74 4.75
CA SER A 281 10.86 12.65 5.88
C SER A 281 11.09 11.86 7.18
N GLU A 282 11.69 12.49 8.18
CA GLU A 282 11.83 11.92 9.52
C GLU A 282 10.47 11.82 10.23
N SER A 283 9.61 12.80 9.99
CA SER A 283 8.25 12.83 10.52
C SER A 283 7.29 12.22 9.51
N ALA A 284 6.57 11.17 9.91
CA ALA A 284 5.53 10.59 9.07
C ALA A 284 4.39 11.59 8.79
N ILE A 285 4.08 12.45 9.78
CA ILE A 285 3.08 13.49 9.61
C ILE A 285 3.51 14.45 8.50
N ASP A 286 4.78 14.85 8.48
CA ASP A 286 5.29 15.78 7.46
C ASP A 286 5.34 15.12 6.09
N ALA A 287 5.79 13.86 6.00
CA ALA A 287 5.75 13.10 4.75
C ALA A 287 4.33 13.01 4.18
N GLY A 288 3.36 12.59 5.00
CA GLY A 288 1.96 12.47 4.57
C GLY A 288 1.31 13.80 4.20
N ALA A 289 1.57 14.85 4.97
CA ALA A 289 1.01 16.18 4.72
C ALA A 289 1.57 16.76 3.42
N LEU A 290 2.90 16.75 3.25
CA LEU A 290 3.55 17.28 2.05
C LEU A 290 3.17 16.48 0.81
N ALA A 291 3.08 15.15 0.89
CA ALA A 291 2.66 14.34 -0.26
C ALA A 291 1.28 14.79 -0.78
N THR A 292 0.30 15.01 0.11
CA THR A 292 -1.01 15.53 -0.31
C THR A 292 -0.92 16.99 -0.77
N ALA A 293 -0.24 17.86 -0.02
CA ALA A 293 -0.13 19.28 -0.35
C ALA A 293 0.52 19.50 -1.72
N PHE A 294 1.55 18.73 -2.07
CA PHE A 294 2.27 18.84 -3.34
C PHE A 294 1.40 18.46 -4.55
N ASN A 295 0.34 17.67 -4.37
CA ASN A 295 -0.62 17.46 -5.45
C ASN A 295 -1.52 18.69 -5.70
N ILE A 296 -1.63 19.59 -4.71
CA ILE A 296 -2.57 20.72 -4.71
C ILE A 296 -1.88 22.04 -5.03
N VAL A 297 -0.69 22.27 -4.47
CA VAL A 297 0.05 23.53 -4.64
C VAL A 297 0.89 23.53 -5.92
N SER A 298 1.35 24.71 -6.34
CA SER A 298 2.32 24.83 -7.43
C SER A 298 3.66 24.18 -7.07
N THR A 299 4.48 23.88 -8.08
CA THR A 299 5.80 23.28 -7.85
C THR A 299 6.76 24.20 -7.09
N ASP A 300 6.60 25.52 -7.21
CA ASP A 300 7.36 26.51 -6.43
C ASP A 300 6.92 26.54 -4.96
N GLU A 301 5.62 26.52 -4.70
CA GLU A 301 5.09 26.38 -3.34
C GLU A 301 5.53 25.05 -2.71
N ALA A 302 5.54 23.95 -3.47
CA ALA A 302 6.02 22.65 -3.00
C ALA A 302 7.50 22.70 -2.57
N ARG A 303 8.37 23.31 -3.39
CA ARG A 303 9.78 23.56 -3.04
C ARG A 303 9.92 24.37 -1.76
N GLN A 304 9.14 25.44 -1.62
CA GLN A 304 9.17 26.30 -0.45
C GLN A 304 8.75 25.54 0.82
N LEU A 305 7.66 24.78 0.75
CA LEU A 305 7.18 23.94 1.84
C LEU A 305 8.22 22.88 2.26
N ALA A 306 8.83 22.18 1.30
CA ALA A 306 9.89 21.21 1.57
C ALA A 306 11.09 21.85 2.29
N SER A 307 11.53 23.02 1.80
CA SER A 307 12.69 23.72 2.36
C SER A 307 12.51 24.17 3.82
N ALA A 308 11.27 24.32 4.27
CA ALA A 308 10.95 24.69 5.65
C ALA A 308 11.09 23.51 6.63
N ILE A 309 11.27 22.27 6.13
CA ILE A 309 11.34 21.05 6.93
C ILE A 309 12.64 20.29 6.57
N PRO A 310 13.74 20.55 7.31
CA PRO A 310 15.03 19.91 7.06
C PRO A 310 14.95 18.39 7.02
N GLY A 311 15.71 17.76 6.12
CA GLY A 311 15.73 16.30 5.96
C GLY A 311 14.52 15.73 5.21
N THR A 312 13.72 16.60 4.59
CA THR A 312 12.64 16.21 3.67
C THR A 312 13.16 16.13 2.24
N GLU A 313 12.94 14.98 1.63
CA GLU A 313 13.25 14.74 0.22
C GLU A 313 11.96 14.36 -0.53
N TYR A 314 11.86 14.67 -1.81
CA TYR A 314 10.64 14.41 -2.57
C TYR A 314 10.89 14.12 -4.04
N LEU A 315 9.90 13.45 -4.65
CA LEU A 315 9.77 13.19 -6.06
C LEU A 315 8.33 13.50 -6.50
N ILE A 316 8.20 14.46 -7.41
CA ILE A 316 6.96 14.88 -8.05
C ILE A 316 7.00 14.43 -9.51
N ILE A 317 5.90 13.82 -9.95
CA ILE A 317 5.64 13.48 -11.35
C ILE A 317 4.48 14.32 -11.84
N THR A 318 4.72 15.13 -12.87
CA THR A 318 3.68 15.99 -13.47
C THR A 318 2.78 15.21 -14.41
N ALA A 319 1.64 15.80 -14.78
CA ALA A 319 0.74 15.26 -15.81
C ALA A 319 1.41 15.05 -17.18
N ASN A 320 2.49 15.79 -17.47
CA ASN A 320 3.30 15.64 -18.68
C ASN A 320 4.37 14.54 -18.53
N GLY A 321 4.60 14.04 -17.32
CA GLY A 321 5.60 13.02 -17.01
C GLY A 321 6.95 13.60 -16.60
N ASP A 322 7.03 14.92 -16.37
CA ASP A 322 8.25 15.55 -15.89
C ASP A 322 8.53 15.10 -14.46
N ARG A 323 9.82 14.83 -14.20
CA ARG A 323 10.33 14.44 -12.90
C ARG A 323 10.91 15.67 -12.20
N ILE A 324 10.35 16.04 -11.07
CA ILE A 324 10.83 17.16 -10.23
C ILE A 324 11.19 16.59 -8.87
N GLU A 325 12.43 16.75 -8.45
CA GLU A 325 12.95 16.14 -7.23
C GLU A 325 13.74 17.14 -6.38
N SER A 326 13.89 16.84 -5.10
CA SER A 326 14.82 17.53 -4.22
C SER A 326 16.27 17.10 -4.45
N ASP A 327 17.22 17.96 -4.07
CA ASP A 327 18.65 17.73 -4.31
C ASP A 327 19.19 16.44 -3.66
N GLY A 328 18.64 16.02 -2.52
CA GLY A 328 19.06 14.81 -1.81
C GLY A 328 18.34 13.53 -2.25
N TRP A 329 17.37 13.60 -3.18
CA TRP A 329 16.64 12.44 -3.65
C TRP A 329 17.54 11.38 -4.27
N ASN A 330 18.47 11.81 -5.12
CA ASN A 330 19.43 10.95 -5.83
C ASN A 330 20.37 10.17 -4.90
N LEU A 331 20.57 10.64 -3.66
CA LEU A 331 21.45 9.98 -2.67
C LEU A 331 20.80 8.70 -2.11
N MET A 332 19.46 8.65 -2.11
CA MET A 332 18.68 7.50 -1.65
C MET A 332 18.41 6.51 -2.80
N GLU A 333 18.49 7.00 -4.03
CA GLU A 333 18.13 6.25 -5.23
C GLU A 333 19.12 5.11 -5.52
N LYS A 334 18.59 3.93 -5.84
CA LYS A 334 19.35 2.75 -6.23
C LYS A 334 19.07 2.40 -7.68
N ASN A 335 20.12 2.42 -8.49
CA ASN A 335 20.08 1.93 -9.86
C ASN A 335 19.87 0.41 -9.85
N MET A 336 18.64 -0.03 -10.12
CA MET A 336 18.44 -1.40 -10.58
C MET A 336 18.67 -1.41 -12.09
N SER A 337 19.77 -2.04 -12.51
CA SER A 337 19.91 -2.41 -13.92
C SER A 337 18.73 -3.33 -14.27
N PRO A 338 18.06 -3.11 -15.41
CA PRO A 338 17.21 -4.15 -15.98
C PRO A 338 18.05 -5.43 -16.03
N ALA A 339 17.48 -6.57 -15.62
CA ALA A 339 18.14 -7.86 -15.77
C ALA A 339 18.73 -7.92 -17.20
N LYS A 340 20.06 -8.09 -17.30
CA LYS A 340 20.77 -8.09 -18.57
C LYS A 340 20.05 -9.06 -19.51
N SER A 341 19.44 -8.53 -20.57
CA SER A 341 18.98 -9.36 -21.67
C SER A 341 20.23 -9.92 -22.35
N GLU A 342 20.62 -11.14 -21.99
CA GLU A 342 21.60 -11.86 -22.80
C GLU A 342 20.95 -12.10 -24.18
N ILE A 343 21.55 -11.50 -25.21
CA ILE A 343 21.10 -11.65 -26.59
C ILE A 343 21.30 -13.12 -26.97
N SER A 344 20.21 -13.89 -27.00
CA SER A 344 20.22 -15.27 -27.48
C SER A 344 19.80 -15.33 -28.97
N LYS A 345 20.21 -16.43 -29.62
CA LYS A 345 20.26 -16.66 -31.08
C LYS A 345 18.94 -16.39 -31.82
N PRO A 346 18.98 -16.12 -33.14
CA PRO A 346 17.79 -15.79 -33.91
C PRO A 346 16.76 -16.93 -33.85
N ALA A 347 15.51 -16.57 -33.57
CA ALA A 347 14.37 -17.46 -33.65
C ALA A 347 14.22 -18.06 -35.07
N ASP A 348 13.66 -19.26 -35.15
CA ASP A 348 13.30 -19.94 -36.40
C ASP A 348 12.46 -18.99 -37.30
N PRO A 349 12.91 -18.67 -38.54
CA PRO A 349 12.30 -17.65 -39.40
C PRO A 349 10.85 -17.93 -39.81
N LYS A 350 10.28 -19.09 -39.45
CA LYS A 350 8.87 -19.45 -39.72
C LYS A 350 7.90 -19.17 -38.55
N GLN A 351 8.37 -18.80 -37.36
CA GLN A 351 7.49 -18.53 -36.21
C GLN A 351 7.36 -17.03 -35.91
N LYS A 352 6.12 -16.54 -35.83
CA LYS A 352 5.84 -15.15 -35.46
C LYS A 352 6.10 -14.96 -33.96
N SER A 353 7.06 -14.11 -33.62
CA SER A 353 7.32 -13.66 -32.24
C SER A 353 6.18 -12.79 -31.71
N TRP A 354 6.07 -12.62 -30.39
CA TRP A 354 5.08 -11.80 -29.71
C TRP A 354 4.92 -10.40 -30.32
N LYS A 355 3.69 -9.88 -30.34
CA LYS A 355 3.42 -8.52 -30.78
C LYS A 355 3.68 -7.55 -29.64
N THR A 356 4.73 -6.74 -29.76
CA THR A 356 5.19 -5.83 -28.70
C THR A 356 4.21 -4.70 -28.37
N ASP A 357 3.21 -4.46 -29.22
CA ASP A 357 2.10 -3.54 -28.97
C ASP A 357 0.89 -4.22 -28.28
N TYR A 358 1.01 -5.49 -27.88
CA TYR A 358 -0.02 -6.22 -27.14
C TYR A 358 0.48 -6.68 -25.77
N GLU A 359 -0.47 -6.77 -24.83
CA GLU A 359 -0.28 -7.30 -23.49
C GLU A 359 -1.47 -8.19 -23.10
N VAL A 360 -1.27 -8.99 -22.05
CA VAL A 360 -2.36 -9.69 -21.34
C VAL A 360 -2.55 -9.01 -20.01
N ALA A 361 -3.68 -8.33 -19.82
CA ALA A 361 -4.10 -7.79 -18.53
C ALA A 361 -4.91 -8.85 -17.78
N ILE A 362 -4.59 -9.06 -16.50
CA ILE A 362 -5.23 -10.05 -15.63
C ILE A 362 -5.81 -9.26 -14.46
N ASN A 363 -7.11 -9.02 -14.49
CA ASN A 363 -7.82 -8.33 -13.42
C ASN A 363 -8.31 -9.37 -12.41
N LEU A 364 -8.06 -9.10 -11.14
CA LEU A 364 -8.36 -9.98 -10.03
C LEU A 364 -8.95 -9.17 -8.88
N GLU A 365 -10.16 -9.52 -8.49
CA GLU A 365 -10.78 -9.04 -7.26
C GLU A 365 -10.89 -10.21 -6.28
N LEU A 366 -10.16 -10.12 -5.18
CA LEU A 366 -10.19 -11.10 -4.10
C LEU A 366 -11.46 -10.96 -3.28
N MET A 367 -12.01 -12.10 -2.84
CA MET A 367 -13.18 -12.14 -1.97
C MET A 367 -12.92 -11.35 -0.68
N ARG A 368 -13.86 -10.49 -0.32
CA ARG A 368 -13.82 -9.73 0.92
C ARG A 368 -14.64 -10.46 1.98
N PHE A 369 -13.97 -10.87 3.04
CA PHE A 369 -14.62 -11.38 4.25
C PHE A 369 -14.91 -10.21 5.19
N GLU A 370 -15.95 -10.33 6.02
CA GLU A 370 -16.25 -9.32 7.04
C GLU A 370 -15.06 -9.15 7.99
N GLY A 371 -14.74 -7.90 8.31
CA GLY A 371 -13.61 -7.55 9.16
C GLY A 371 -12.25 -7.61 8.46
N ARG A 372 -11.19 -7.61 9.27
CA ARG A 372 -9.81 -7.74 8.80
C ARG A 372 -9.53 -9.18 8.44
N SER A 373 -8.95 -9.42 7.27
CA SER A 373 -8.51 -10.75 6.87
C SER A 373 -7.06 -10.68 6.41
N ARG A 374 -6.31 -11.74 6.72
CA ARG A 374 -5.01 -11.94 6.08
C ARG A 374 -5.24 -12.01 4.58
N ARG A 375 -4.37 -11.35 3.81
CA ARG A 375 -4.39 -11.50 2.35
C ARG A 375 -4.15 -12.98 2.03
N PRO A 376 -4.96 -13.61 1.16
CA PRO A 376 -4.67 -14.97 0.73
C PRO A 376 -3.36 -15.00 -0.06
N PHE A 377 -2.76 -16.18 -0.15
CA PHE A 377 -1.64 -16.43 -1.03
C PHE A 377 -2.13 -16.49 -2.46
N VAL A 378 -1.41 -15.88 -3.39
CA VAL A 378 -1.79 -15.83 -4.80
C VAL A 378 -0.59 -16.16 -5.66
N ALA A 379 -0.75 -17.11 -6.59
CA ALA A 379 0.18 -17.30 -7.69
C ALA A 379 -0.55 -17.08 -9.02
N VAL A 380 0.04 -16.26 -9.89
CA VAL A 380 -0.41 -16.09 -11.26
C VAL A 380 0.76 -16.43 -12.18
N TRP A 381 0.57 -17.40 -13.06
CA TRP A 381 1.60 -17.79 -14.02
C TRP A 381 1.01 -18.17 -15.37
N VAL A 382 1.90 -18.22 -16.37
CA VAL A 382 1.57 -18.55 -17.75
C VAL A 382 2.24 -19.87 -18.10
N GLU A 383 1.49 -20.76 -18.75
CA GLU A 383 2.03 -21.96 -19.39
C GLU A 383 1.81 -21.93 -20.90
N ASP A 384 2.73 -22.56 -21.63
CA ASP A 384 2.57 -22.80 -23.06
C ASP A 384 1.66 -24.02 -23.33
N SER A 385 1.42 -24.30 -24.61
CA SER A 385 0.62 -25.45 -25.06
C SER A 385 1.19 -26.81 -24.65
N LYS A 386 2.43 -26.88 -24.14
CA LYS A 386 3.09 -28.09 -23.64
C LYS A 386 3.08 -28.16 -22.11
N GLN A 387 2.32 -27.27 -21.44
CA GLN A 387 2.21 -27.18 -19.98
C GLN A 387 3.54 -26.83 -19.29
N GLN A 388 4.47 -26.21 -20.01
CA GLN A 388 5.72 -25.69 -19.44
C GLN A 388 5.49 -24.27 -18.93
N THR A 389 5.97 -23.97 -17.71
CA THR A 389 5.94 -22.61 -17.17
C THR A 389 6.74 -21.68 -18.08
N VAL A 390 6.05 -20.66 -18.59
CA VAL A 390 6.63 -19.59 -19.40
C VAL A 390 7.12 -18.46 -18.51
N ARG A 391 6.25 -18.04 -17.58
CA ARG A 391 6.51 -16.93 -16.67
C ARG A 391 5.65 -16.99 -15.41
N THR A 392 6.26 -16.70 -14.27
CA THR A 392 5.50 -16.31 -13.07
C THR A 392 5.21 -14.81 -13.12
N VAL A 393 3.93 -14.43 -13.22
CA VAL A 393 3.48 -13.04 -13.33
C VAL A 393 3.39 -12.39 -11.96
N ALA A 394 2.87 -13.12 -10.97
CA ALA A 394 2.79 -12.69 -9.58
C ALA A 394 2.90 -13.88 -8.62
N LEU A 395 3.52 -13.64 -7.47
CA LEU A 395 3.60 -14.58 -6.37
C LEU A 395 3.51 -13.81 -5.05
N TRP A 396 2.39 -13.94 -4.36
CA TRP A 396 2.10 -13.28 -3.09
C TRP A 396 1.95 -14.34 -2.01
N PHE A 397 2.81 -14.28 -0.99
CA PHE A 397 2.75 -15.15 0.18
C PHE A 397 3.40 -14.44 1.38
N ASN A 398 3.09 -14.88 2.59
CA ASN A 398 3.58 -14.21 3.80
C ASN A 398 4.86 -14.87 4.35
N LYS A 399 4.83 -16.20 4.54
CA LYS A 399 5.93 -16.96 5.13
C LYS A 399 6.34 -18.10 4.17
N PRO A 400 7.64 -18.33 3.89
CA PRO A 400 8.07 -19.38 2.97
C PRO A 400 7.54 -20.79 3.31
N ARG A 401 7.28 -21.06 4.60
CA ARG A 401 6.66 -22.32 5.07
C ARG A 401 5.28 -22.60 4.45
N TRP A 402 4.58 -21.54 4.02
CA TRP A 402 3.26 -21.61 3.43
C TRP A 402 3.27 -21.61 1.90
N LEU A 403 4.44 -21.42 1.28
CA LEU A 403 4.57 -21.53 -0.17
C LEU A 403 4.07 -22.89 -0.73
N PRO A 404 4.23 -24.03 -0.02
CA PRO A 404 3.63 -25.31 -0.41
C PRO A 404 2.09 -25.33 -0.49
N ASP A 405 1.39 -24.37 0.12
CA ASP A 405 -0.08 -24.27 0.04
C ASP A 405 -0.55 -23.76 -1.33
N LEU A 406 0.32 -23.07 -2.08
CA LEU A 406 0.18 -22.83 -3.52
C LEU A 406 0.63 -24.10 -4.27
N LYS A 407 -0.13 -25.18 -4.08
CA LYS A 407 0.19 -26.56 -4.44
C LYS A 407 0.70 -26.72 -5.87
N GLU A 408 -0.02 -26.18 -6.85
CA GLU A 408 0.31 -26.36 -8.28
C GLU A 408 1.54 -25.54 -8.66
N TRP A 409 1.56 -24.26 -8.29
CA TRP A 409 2.71 -23.40 -8.57
C TRP A 409 3.97 -23.92 -7.88
N PHE A 410 3.89 -24.32 -6.61
CA PHE A 410 5.04 -24.78 -5.82
C PHE A 410 5.60 -26.10 -6.38
N HIS A 411 4.74 -27.04 -6.75
CA HIS A 411 5.18 -28.30 -7.34
C HIS A 411 6.01 -28.08 -8.62
N LYS A 412 5.63 -27.08 -9.43
CA LYS A 412 6.27 -26.79 -10.72
C LYS A 412 7.49 -25.87 -10.62
N ASN A 413 7.50 -24.91 -9.69
CA ASN A 413 8.44 -23.77 -9.75
C ASN A 413 9.40 -23.66 -8.55
N LYS A 414 9.29 -24.52 -7.52
CA LYS A 414 10.11 -24.44 -6.29
C LYS A 414 11.62 -24.36 -6.54
N ASP A 415 12.15 -25.10 -7.51
CA ASP A 415 13.60 -25.21 -7.71
C ASP A 415 14.18 -23.94 -8.39
N THR A 416 13.39 -23.29 -9.23
CA THR A 416 13.71 -21.99 -9.83
C THR A 416 13.60 -20.87 -8.79
N TYR A 417 12.66 -20.97 -7.86
CA TYR A 417 12.37 -19.95 -6.86
C TYR A 417 13.38 -19.90 -5.70
N ILE A 418 13.84 -21.05 -5.20
CA ILE A 418 14.79 -21.13 -4.07
C ILE A 418 16.14 -20.46 -4.39
N ASN A 419 16.45 -20.24 -5.66
CA ASN A 419 17.70 -19.61 -6.12
C ASN A 419 17.57 -18.10 -6.44
N GLY A 420 16.39 -17.51 -6.30
CA GLY A 420 16.13 -16.07 -6.49
C GLY A 420 16.12 -15.30 -5.18
N SER A 421 16.72 -14.12 -5.13
CA SER A 421 16.76 -13.25 -3.94
C SER A 421 15.34 -12.94 -3.43
N THR A 422 15.05 -13.31 -2.19
CA THR A 422 13.80 -13.06 -1.46
C THR A 422 13.63 -11.60 -1.00
N ASP A 423 14.15 -10.63 -1.76
CA ASP A 423 13.99 -9.22 -1.43
C ASP A 423 12.56 -8.81 -1.80
N VAL A 424 11.65 -8.97 -0.84
CA VAL A 424 10.31 -8.41 -0.89
C VAL A 424 10.50 -6.90 -0.77
N TYR A 425 10.53 -6.17 -1.88
CA TYR A 425 10.54 -4.71 -1.89
C TYR A 425 9.27 -4.19 -1.20
N SER A 426 9.38 -3.19 -0.33
CA SER A 426 8.20 -2.44 0.07
C SER A 426 7.81 -1.49 -1.08
N ILE A 427 6.52 -1.35 -1.34
CA ILE A 427 6.03 -0.48 -2.41
C ILE A 427 5.45 0.79 -1.79
N SER A 428 5.87 1.95 -2.29
CA SER A 428 5.18 3.22 -2.08
C SER A 428 4.40 3.63 -3.32
N SER A 429 3.14 4.00 -3.13
CA SER A 429 2.20 4.39 -4.19
C SER A 429 1.06 5.21 -3.62
N ALA A 430 0.30 5.91 -4.49
CA ALA A 430 -1.02 6.40 -4.10
C ALA A 430 -1.89 5.23 -3.60
N THR A 431 -2.73 5.51 -2.60
CA THR A 431 -3.55 4.49 -1.94
C THR A 431 -4.62 3.93 -2.87
N ARG A 432 -4.63 2.60 -2.98
CA ARG A 432 -5.66 1.82 -3.68
C ARG A 432 -6.70 1.24 -2.72
N ALA A 433 -7.89 0.96 -3.24
CA ALA A 433 -8.89 0.19 -2.53
C ALA A 433 -8.40 -1.26 -2.32
N ALA A 434 -8.76 -1.87 -1.19
CA ALA A 434 -8.38 -3.23 -0.86
C ALA A 434 -8.99 -4.26 -1.83
N GLY A 435 -8.25 -5.36 -2.07
CA GLY A 435 -8.78 -6.54 -2.76
C GLY A 435 -8.89 -6.49 -4.29
N ALA A 436 -8.73 -5.36 -4.97
CA ALA A 436 -8.73 -5.28 -6.44
C ALA A 436 -7.30 -5.07 -6.98
N TYR A 437 -6.92 -5.85 -7.99
CA TYR A 437 -5.58 -5.86 -8.57
C TYR A 437 -5.65 -6.06 -10.08
N THR A 438 -4.75 -5.40 -10.80
CA THR A 438 -4.48 -5.69 -12.21
C THR A 438 -3.03 -6.14 -12.32
N LEU A 439 -2.79 -7.27 -12.97
CA LEU A 439 -1.47 -7.78 -13.31
C LEU A 439 -1.31 -7.78 -14.82
N LYS A 440 -0.08 -7.66 -15.34
CA LYS A 440 0.15 -7.78 -16.78
C LYS A 440 1.24 -8.76 -17.15
N TRP A 441 1.06 -9.37 -18.31
CA TRP A 441 2.09 -10.14 -18.99
C TRP A 441 2.35 -9.53 -20.37
N ASP A 442 3.58 -9.10 -20.59
CA ASP A 442 4.05 -8.44 -21.81
C ASP A 442 4.56 -9.44 -22.88
N GLY A 443 4.27 -10.73 -22.72
CA GLY A 443 4.70 -11.77 -23.64
C GLY A 443 6.16 -12.19 -23.50
N LYS A 444 6.84 -11.85 -22.39
CA LYS A 444 8.20 -12.36 -22.13
C LYS A 444 8.18 -13.57 -21.20
N ASN A 445 9.12 -14.48 -21.36
CA ASN A 445 9.40 -15.56 -20.41
C ASN A 445 10.18 -15.04 -19.18
N ASP A 446 10.46 -15.91 -18.20
CA ASP A 446 11.26 -15.56 -17.00
C ASP A 446 12.72 -15.12 -17.31
N LYS A 447 13.21 -15.35 -18.53
CA LYS A 447 14.52 -14.85 -19.00
C LYS A 447 14.44 -13.47 -19.66
N GLY A 448 13.24 -12.88 -19.75
CA GLY A 448 13.01 -11.60 -20.41
C GLY A 448 12.93 -11.67 -21.94
N GLU A 449 12.84 -12.87 -22.52
CA GLU A 449 12.77 -13.08 -23.96
C GLU A 449 11.31 -13.16 -24.42
N TYR A 450 10.97 -12.52 -25.54
CA TYR A 450 9.62 -12.59 -26.11
C TYR A 450 9.29 -14.02 -26.58
N VAL A 451 8.11 -14.50 -26.19
CA VAL A 451 7.60 -15.80 -26.62
C VAL A 451 6.98 -15.72 -28.03
N LYS A 452 6.57 -16.86 -28.57
CA LYS A 452 5.86 -16.94 -29.85
C LYS A 452 4.41 -16.46 -29.72
N GLN A 453 3.80 -16.07 -30.83
CA GLN A 453 2.34 -15.93 -30.90
C GLN A 453 1.70 -17.32 -30.89
N ASP A 454 1.12 -17.72 -29.76
CA ASP A 454 0.45 -19.02 -29.62
C ASP A 454 -0.73 -18.93 -28.63
N ASN A 455 -1.37 -20.07 -28.39
CA ASN A 455 -2.25 -20.22 -27.24
C ASN A 455 -1.42 -20.42 -25.97
N TYR A 456 -1.87 -19.79 -24.91
CA TYR A 456 -1.27 -19.85 -23.57
C TYR A 456 -2.35 -20.14 -22.56
N THR A 457 -2.00 -20.77 -21.45
CA THR A 457 -2.91 -20.97 -20.33
C THR A 457 -2.48 -20.08 -19.18
N ILE A 458 -3.36 -19.20 -18.75
CA ILE A 458 -3.17 -18.39 -17.55
C ILE A 458 -3.76 -19.16 -16.36
N TYR A 459 -2.97 -19.25 -15.31
CA TYR A 459 -3.37 -19.84 -14.04
C TYR A 459 -3.47 -18.75 -12.98
N ILE A 460 -4.54 -18.81 -12.19
CA ILE A 460 -4.73 -17.99 -10.99
C ILE A 460 -5.00 -18.97 -9.85
N GLU A 461 -4.02 -19.14 -8.97
CA GLU A 461 -4.10 -20.00 -7.80
C GLU A 461 -4.20 -19.14 -6.55
N VAL A 462 -5.18 -19.41 -5.70
CA VAL A 462 -5.43 -18.67 -4.46
C VAL A 462 -5.59 -19.65 -3.31
N ALA A 463 -4.82 -19.46 -2.23
CA ALA A 463 -4.82 -20.32 -1.06
C ALA A 463 -4.81 -19.52 0.24
N ARG A 464 -5.29 -20.12 1.33
CA ARG A 464 -5.19 -19.54 2.68
C ARG A 464 -4.48 -20.49 3.63
N GLU A 465 -3.71 -19.92 4.56
CA GLU A 465 -3.17 -20.62 5.73
C GLU A 465 -4.33 -21.34 6.45
N HIS A 466 -4.27 -22.68 6.49
CA HIS A 466 -5.30 -23.55 7.07
C HIS A 466 -6.72 -23.34 6.51
N GLY A 467 -6.84 -22.86 5.27
CA GLY A 467 -8.13 -22.46 4.71
C GLY A 467 -8.46 -23.11 3.38
N THR A 468 -9.14 -22.31 2.58
CA THR A 468 -9.62 -22.61 1.23
C THR A 468 -8.46 -22.67 0.23
N TYR A 469 -8.71 -23.39 -0.85
CA TYR A 469 -7.80 -23.52 -1.99
C TYR A 469 -8.64 -23.41 -3.27
N GLN A 470 -8.23 -22.54 -4.18
CA GLN A 470 -8.92 -22.25 -5.43
C GLN A 470 -7.92 -22.15 -6.57
N LEU A 471 -8.31 -22.67 -7.73
CA LEU A 471 -7.48 -22.66 -8.94
C LEU A 471 -8.35 -22.37 -10.15
N ILE A 472 -8.07 -21.28 -10.84
CA ILE A 472 -8.69 -20.92 -12.11
C ILE A 472 -7.66 -21.15 -13.21
N LYS A 473 -8.09 -21.79 -14.30
CA LYS A 473 -7.28 -22.02 -15.51
C LYS A 473 -8.05 -21.47 -16.70
N GLN A 474 -7.41 -20.62 -17.51
CA GLN A 474 -8.02 -20.06 -18.70
C GLN A 474 -7.04 -20.11 -19.86
N GLU A 475 -7.39 -20.86 -20.91
CA GLU A 475 -6.67 -20.80 -22.17
C GLU A 475 -7.03 -19.51 -22.91
N ILE A 476 -6.02 -18.82 -23.42
CA ILE A 476 -6.13 -17.56 -24.16
C ILE A 476 -5.41 -17.67 -25.50
N SER A 477 -5.98 -17.07 -26.54
CA SER A 477 -5.35 -17.05 -27.87
C SER A 477 -4.59 -15.74 -28.12
N CYS A 478 -3.27 -15.76 -27.97
CA CYS A 478 -2.40 -14.59 -28.18
C CYS A 478 -1.90 -14.49 -29.63
N LYS A 479 -2.80 -14.66 -30.60
CA LYS A 479 -2.46 -14.77 -32.03
C LYS A 479 -2.68 -13.46 -32.78
N ASN A 480 -3.92 -12.95 -32.86
CA ASN A 480 -4.19 -11.83 -33.77
C ASN A 480 -5.25 -10.81 -33.34
N LYS A 481 -6.21 -11.15 -32.49
CA LYS A 481 -7.33 -10.27 -32.14
C LYS A 481 -7.37 -10.06 -30.64
N ALA A 482 -7.64 -8.83 -30.22
CA ALA A 482 -7.93 -8.56 -28.83
C ALA A 482 -9.13 -9.39 -28.38
N VAL A 483 -9.04 -9.97 -27.19
CA VAL A 483 -10.05 -10.87 -26.65
C VAL A 483 -10.08 -10.77 -25.14
N GLN A 484 -11.29 -10.70 -24.61
CA GLN A 484 -11.57 -10.66 -23.17
C GLN A 484 -12.22 -11.98 -22.74
N TYR A 485 -11.79 -12.48 -21.59
CA TYR A 485 -12.35 -13.64 -20.92
C TYR A 485 -12.80 -13.22 -19.52
N THR A 486 -14.08 -13.43 -19.21
CA THR A 486 -14.59 -13.29 -17.84
C THR A 486 -14.51 -14.64 -17.14
N LEU A 487 -13.89 -14.67 -15.98
CA LEU A 487 -13.69 -15.89 -15.20
C LEU A 487 -14.79 -16.04 -14.14
N PRO A 488 -15.20 -17.27 -13.81
CA PRO A 488 -16.20 -17.49 -12.76
C PRO A 488 -15.64 -17.06 -11.39
N SER A 489 -16.51 -16.52 -10.55
CA SER A 489 -16.20 -16.28 -9.15
C SER A 489 -16.10 -17.60 -8.38
N ASN A 490 -15.40 -17.58 -7.26
CA ASN A 490 -15.30 -18.70 -6.33
C ASN A 490 -15.15 -18.18 -4.89
N THR A 491 -14.83 -19.05 -3.94
CA THR A 491 -14.74 -18.66 -2.52
C THR A 491 -13.66 -17.61 -2.23
N GLU A 492 -12.59 -17.55 -3.02
CA GLU A 492 -11.47 -16.62 -2.81
C GLU A 492 -11.38 -15.50 -3.84
N VAL A 493 -12.05 -15.65 -4.98
CA VAL A 493 -12.03 -14.71 -6.10
C VAL A 493 -13.45 -14.21 -6.34
N ASN A 494 -13.71 -12.93 -6.02
CA ASN A 494 -15.00 -12.29 -6.25
C ASN A 494 -15.26 -12.10 -7.74
N SER A 495 -14.27 -11.60 -8.48
CA SER A 495 -14.32 -11.44 -9.92
C SER A 495 -12.92 -11.56 -10.51
N ALA A 496 -12.81 -12.06 -11.73
CA ALA A 496 -11.56 -12.01 -12.47
C ALA A 496 -11.82 -11.95 -13.97
N SER A 497 -10.92 -11.28 -14.70
CA SER A 497 -10.94 -11.24 -16.15
C SER A 497 -9.54 -11.27 -16.74
N ILE A 498 -9.42 -11.78 -17.96
CA ILE A 498 -8.17 -11.80 -18.72
C ILE A 498 -8.42 -11.13 -20.05
N ASP A 499 -7.65 -10.09 -20.32
CA ASP A 499 -7.77 -9.25 -21.51
C ASP A 499 -6.47 -9.30 -22.31
N TYR A 500 -6.46 -10.04 -23.42
CA TYR A 500 -5.42 -9.87 -24.42
C TYR A 500 -5.76 -8.64 -25.26
N ARG A 501 -5.01 -7.56 -25.11
CA ARG A 501 -5.37 -6.23 -25.63
C ARG A 501 -4.16 -5.51 -26.20
N LYS A 502 -4.43 -4.43 -26.94
CA LYS A 502 -3.39 -3.51 -27.38
C LYS A 502 -2.98 -2.63 -26.20
N ILE A 503 -1.70 -2.31 -26.07
CA ILE A 503 -1.22 -1.42 -25.00
C ILE A 503 -1.89 -0.05 -25.15
N GLY A 504 -2.43 0.49 -24.05
CA GLY A 504 -3.10 1.79 -24.01
C GLY A 504 -4.59 1.78 -24.39
N THR A 505 -5.20 0.61 -24.66
CA THR A 505 -6.65 0.49 -24.75
C THR A 505 -7.19 -0.01 -23.41
N GLU A 506 -7.45 0.90 -22.48
CA GLU A 506 -8.29 0.57 -21.32
C GLU A 506 -9.76 0.52 -21.77
N ASN A 507 -10.52 -0.46 -21.26
CA ASN A 507 -11.96 -0.47 -21.48
C ASN A 507 -12.55 0.64 -20.61
N ASN A 508 -13.10 1.67 -21.25
CA ASN A 508 -13.88 2.74 -20.61
C ASN A 508 -14.95 2.20 -19.66
#